data_AF-A0A937EK10-F1
#
_entry.id   AF-A0A937EK10-F1
#
_cell.length_a   1.000
_cell.length_b   1.000
_cell.length_c   1.000
_cell.angle_alpha   90.00
_cell.angle_beta   90.00
_cell.angle_gamma   90.00
#
_symmetry.space_group_name_H-M   'P 1'
#
loop_
_entity.id
_entity.type
_entity.pdbx_description
1 polymer ?
#
loop_
_entity_poly.entity_id
_entity_poly.type
_entity_poly.pdbx_seq_one_letter_code
_entity_poly.pdbx_strand_id
1 'polypeptide(L)' 'MSVTELTPPEAARWAHRAGLSLPAERHAAVASVANHIQKVVAVLRELDFGETPTATASAAPADRVKWKGMADGAL' A
#
# COMPACT_ATOMS: atom_id res chain seq x y z
N MET A 1 5.43 15.44 2.93
CA MET A 1 6.07 14.57 3.96
C MET A 1 7.20 13.83 3.27
N SER A 2 8.45 14.05 3.68
CA SER A 2 9.59 13.33 3.12
C SER A 2 9.56 11.86 3.55
N VAL A 3 9.78 10.95 2.59
CA VAL A 3 9.97 9.53 2.89
C VAL A 3 11.37 9.39 3.49
N THR A 4 11.46 9.19 4.80
CA THR A 4 12.73 8.83 5.44
C THR A 4 13.08 7.42 4.97
N GLU A 5 14.19 7.29 4.23
CA GLU A 5 14.64 5.97 3.79
C GLU A 5 14.98 5.10 5.00
N LEU A 6 14.39 3.91 4.99
CA LEU A 6 14.51 2.93 6.03
C LEU A 6 15.86 2.23 5.91
N THR A 7 16.63 2.23 6.99
CA THR A 7 17.93 1.56 7.03
C THR A 7 17.78 0.04 7.27
N PRO A 8 18.77 -0.78 6.89
CA PRO A 8 18.75 -2.22 7.18
C PRO A 8 18.46 -2.61 8.65
N PRO A 9 19.08 -1.99 9.68
CA PRO A 9 18.76 -2.33 11.07
C PRO A 9 17.35 -1.91 11.48
N GLU A 10 16.81 -0.83 10.92
CA GLU A 10 15.42 -0.42 11.17
C GLU A 10 14.44 -1.41 10.55
N ALA A 11 14.74 -1.93 9.36
CA ALA A 11 13.93 -2.96 8.70
C ALA A 11 13.88 -4.23 9.55
N ALA A 12 15.02 -4.66 10.10
CA ALA A 12 15.10 -5.80 11.01
C ALA A 12 14.27 -5.57 12.29
N ARG A 13 14.36 -4.37 12.88
CA ARG A 13 13.57 -4.00 14.06
C ARG A 13 12.06 -4.05 13.76
N TRP A 14 11.65 -3.56 12.59
CA TRP A 14 10.23 -3.58 12.20
C TRP A 14 9.74 -5.00 11.93
N ALA A 15 10.54 -5.83 11.27
CA ALA A 15 10.22 -7.23 11.07
C ALA A 15 10.08 -7.98 12.40
N HIS A 16 11.00 -7.75 13.35
CA HIS A 16 10.89 -8.33 14.68
C HIS A 16 9.59 -7.89 15.38
N ARG A 17 9.19 -6.61 15.27
CA ARG A 17 7.91 -6.14 15.82
C ARG A 17 6.70 -6.84 15.18
N ALA A 18 6.81 -7.29 13.93
CA ALA A 18 5.80 -8.09 13.25
C ALA A 18 5.90 -9.60 13.56
N GLY A 19 6.78 -10.03 14.46
CA GLY A 19 7.01 -11.42 14.80
C GLY A 19 7.90 -12.19 13.82
N LEU A 20 8.58 -11.50 12.90
CA LEU A 20 9.46 -12.10 11.90
C LEU A 20 10.93 -11.87 12.28
N SER A 21 11.65 -12.96 12.56
CA SER A 21 13.11 -12.91 12.73
C SER A 21 13.78 -12.95 11.36
N LEU A 22 14.49 -11.89 10.99
CA LEU A 22 15.22 -11.80 9.72
C LEU A 22 16.71 -12.11 9.91
N PRO A 23 17.27 -13.08 9.16
CA PRO A 23 18.72 -13.25 9.03
C PRO A 23 19.40 -11.96 8.54
N ALA A 24 20.62 -11.69 9.01
CA ALA A 24 21.33 -10.42 8.76
C ALA A 24 21.51 -10.12 7.26
N GLU A 25 21.84 -11.15 6.50
CA GLU A 25 22.00 -11.16 5.04
C GLU A 25 20.72 -10.71 4.30
N ARG A 26 19.55 -10.77 4.94
CA ARG A 26 18.29 -10.29 4.35
C ARG A 26 17.96 -8.84 4.69
N HIS A 27 18.63 -8.21 5.67
CA HIS A 27 18.28 -6.87 6.16
C HIS A 27 18.36 -5.82 5.06
N ALA A 28 19.42 -5.83 4.25
CA ALA A 28 19.60 -4.89 3.15
C ALA A 28 18.54 -5.05 2.05
N ALA A 29 18.23 -6.29 1.67
CA ALA A 29 17.22 -6.58 0.66
C ALA A 29 15.82 -6.15 1.12
N VAL A 30 15.46 -6.45 2.38
CA VAL A 30 14.16 -6.05 2.95
C VAL A 30 14.03 -4.54 3.06
N ALA A 31 15.09 -3.84 3.50
CA ALA A 31 15.08 -2.37 3.55
C ALA A 31 14.86 -1.75 2.16
N SER A 32 15.54 -2.27 1.13
CA SER A 32 15.36 -1.81 -0.26
C SER A 32 13.91 -1.98 -0.74
N VAL A 33 13.32 -3.15 -0.53
CA VAL A 33 11.92 -3.43 -0.90
C VAL A 33 10.95 -2.54 -0.12
N ALA A 34 11.15 -2.40 1.19
CA ALA A 34 10.33 -1.53 2.03
C ALA A 34 10.38 -0.07 1.56
N ASN A 35 11.56 0.43 1.19
CA ASN A 35 11.72 1.77 0.64
C ASN A 35 11.04 1.92 -0.72
N HIS A 36 11.09 0.90 -1.58
CA HIS A 36 10.37 0.92 -2.85
C HIS A 36 8.85 1.00 -2.64
N ILE A 37 8.30 0.18 -1.74
CA ILE A 37 6.87 0.23 -1.38
C ILE A 37 6.50 1.62 -0.83
N GLN A 38 7.31 2.19 0.05
CA GLN A 38 7.06 3.53 0.59
C GLN A 38 7.03 4.61 -0.49
N LYS A 39 7.89 4.50 -1.52
CA LYS A 39 7.85 5.41 -2.68
C LYS A 39 6.54 5.27 -3.46
N VAL A 40 6.06 4.05 -3.71
CA VAL A 40 4.75 3.82 -4.36
C VAL A 40 3.60 4.38 -3.52
N VAL A 41 3.61 4.11 -2.20
CA VAL A 41 2.59 4.62 -1.27
C VAL A 41 2.63 6.14 -1.18
N ALA A 42 3.80 6.76 -1.29
CA ALA A 42 3.92 8.21 -1.33
C ALA A 42 3.17 8.81 -2.53
N VAL A 43 3.32 8.22 -3.73
CA VAL A 43 2.56 8.63 -4.92
C VAL A 43 1.04 8.48 -4.70
N LEU A 44 0.60 7.37 -4.10
CA LEU A 44 -0.83 7.17 -3.82
C LEU A 44 -1.40 8.17 -2.81
N ARG A 45 -0.57 8.69 -1.90
CA ARG A 45 -0.97 9.73 -0.92
C ARG A 45 -1.09 11.12 -1.52
N GLU A 46 -0.54 11.33 -2.71
CA GLU A 46 -0.71 12.59 -3.46
C GLU A 46 -2.06 12.64 -4.18
N LEU A 47 -2.78 11.51 -4.27
CA LEU A 47 -4.13 11.48 -4.80
C LEU A 47 -5.07 12.26 -3.88
N ASP A 48 -5.86 13.14 -4.49
CA ASP A 48 -6.93 13.83 -3.81
C ASP A 48 -8.15 12.89 -3.69
N PHE A 49 -8.44 12.47 -2.46
CA PHE A 49 -9.61 11.65 -2.16
C PHE A 49 -10.89 12.48 -1.97
N GLY A 50 -10.80 13.82 -1.96
CA GLY A 50 -11.95 14.70 -1.72
C GLY A 50 -12.74 14.30 -0.48
N GLU A 51 -14.06 14.21 -0.63
CA GLU A 51 -14.98 13.75 0.43
C GLU A 51 -15.16 12.22 0.47
N THR A 52 -14.29 11.44 -0.19
CA THR A 52 -14.42 9.98 -0.23
C THR A 52 -14.26 9.40 1.19
N PRO A 53 -15.31 8.78 1.76
CA PRO A 53 -15.22 8.23 3.10
C PRO A 53 -14.27 7.02 3.12
N THR A 54 -13.57 6.82 4.25
CA THR A 54 -12.76 5.62 4.44
C THR A 54 -13.67 4.39 4.48
N ALA A 55 -13.35 3.37 3.69
CA ALA A 55 -14.15 2.16 3.55
C ALA A 55 -14.33 1.35 4.86
N THR A 56 -13.61 1.72 5.94
CA THR A 56 -13.77 1.16 7.28
C THR A 56 -15.06 1.61 7.97
N ALA A 57 -15.67 2.70 7.52
CA ALA A 57 -17.07 2.98 7.81
C ALA A 57 -17.89 2.17 6.80
N SER A 58 -18.68 1.20 7.26
CA SER A 58 -19.78 0.66 6.46
C SER A 58 -20.76 1.79 6.20
N ALA A 59 -20.47 2.62 5.19
CA ALA A 59 -21.50 3.35 4.50
C ALA A 59 -22.30 2.29 3.73
N ALA A 60 -23.62 2.36 3.92
CA ALA A 60 -24.67 1.61 3.22
C ALA A 60 -24.33 1.30 1.75
N PRO A 61 -24.87 0.20 1.17
CA PRO A 61 -24.39 -0.34 -0.09
C PRO A 61 -24.24 0.74 -1.15
N ALA A 62 -22.99 0.99 -1.54
CA ALA A 62 -22.66 1.77 -2.72
C ALA A 62 -23.52 1.22 -3.86
N ASP A 63 -24.23 2.12 -4.53
CA ASP A 63 -24.92 1.78 -5.75
C ASP A 63 -23.92 1.06 -6.66
N ARG A 64 -24.23 -0.18 -7.02
CA ARG A 64 -23.37 -0.98 -7.88
C ARG A 64 -23.02 -0.13 -9.10
N VAL A 65 -21.74 0.24 -9.21
CA VAL A 65 -21.20 0.85 -10.42
C VAL A 65 -21.55 -0.09 -11.59
N LYS A 66 -22.55 0.30 -12.36
CA LYS A 66 -22.92 -0.38 -13.60
C LYS A 66 -21.87 0.03 -14.63
N TRP A 67 -20.86 -0.81 -14.81
CA TRP A 67 -19.94 -0.73 -15.94
C TRP A 67 -20.76 -0.80 -17.24
N LYS A 68 -20.99 0.36 -17.88
CA LYS A 68 -21.62 0.41 -19.19
C LYS A 68 -20.52 0.23 -20.24
N GLY A 69 -20.41 -0.98 -20.76
CA GLY A 69 -19.42 -1.35 -21.77
C GLY A 69 -19.23 -2.86 -22.00
N MET A 70 -19.83 -3.72 -21.18
CA MET A 70 -19.73 -5.19 -21.35
C MET A 70 -20.91 -5.82 -22.12
N ALA A 71 -21.74 -5.01 -22.77
CA ALA A 71 -22.92 -5.49 -23.52
C ALA A 71 -22.71 -5.55 -25.05
N ASP A 72 -21.61 -5.03 -25.59
CA ASP A 72 -21.34 -5.07 -27.03
C ASP A 72 -20.21 -6.05 -27.33
N GLY A 73 -20.48 -7.32 -27.06
CA GLY A 73 -19.70 -8.47 -27.52
C GLY A 73 -20.66 -9.48 -28.14
N ALA A 74 -21.30 -9.09 -29.25
CA ALA A 74 -22.10 -9.99 -30.06
C ALA A 74 -21.19 -10.99 -30.78
N LEU A 75 -21.51 -12.27 -30.64
CA LEU A 75 -21.13 -13.34 -31.55
C LEU A 75 -21.66 -13.05 -32.96
#